data_AF-A0A926BTM5-F1
#
_entry.id   AF-A0A926BTM5-F1
#
_cell.length_a   1.000
_cell.length_b   1.000
_cell.length_c   1.000
_cell.angle_alpha   90.00
_cell.angle_beta   90.00
_cell.angle_gamma   90.00
#
_symmetry.space_group_name_H-M   'P 1'
#
loop_
_entity.id
_entity.type
_entity.pdbx_description
1 polymer ?
#
loop_
_entity_poly.entity_id
_entity_poly.type
_entity_poly.pdbx_seq_one_letter_code
_entity_poly.pdbx_strand_id
1 'polypeptide(L)'
;MNSQTRVWNYVLVVVGVMLALVVGLGCGDAEQSDREIIIDSNAVTDSASGAVDVTTVNSARAARVDEMRRTAPPGLEECRIANHVTIALDTIMRWPALVIDGDDQCVLRILDSLAAGFNASGDGRYLQALDSCQSYSDGYVADAIGEIAGTLFTANPVRFVRYLHTQQPASGLESALVGNWTFRFGESPDSTKLKTRLLEQIRKELPSDSLTADERAYFENVLRSARLMQ
;
A
#
# COMPACT_ATOMS: atom_id res chain seq x y z
N MET A 1 14.85 37.57 -10.60
CA MET A 1 14.84 37.16 -9.17
C MET A 1 14.22 35.76 -9.12
N ASN A 2 15.02 34.80 -8.66
CA ASN A 2 15.09 33.43 -9.17
C ASN A 2 13.97 32.49 -8.71
N SER A 3 13.51 31.60 -9.60
CA SER A 3 12.56 30.52 -9.27
C SER A 3 13.17 29.41 -8.41
N GLN A 4 14.50 29.31 -8.34
CA GLN A 4 15.18 28.34 -7.48
C GLN A 4 14.93 28.55 -5.98
N THR A 5 14.80 29.79 -5.50
CA THR A 5 14.53 30.04 -4.06
C THR A 5 13.13 29.62 -3.63
N ARG A 6 12.15 29.53 -4.56
CA ARG A 6 10.80 29.03 -4.25
C ARG A 6 10.75 27.52 -4.07
N VAL A 7 11.55 26.76 -4.83
CA VAL A 7 11.61 25.30 -4.72
C VAL A 7 12.25 24.89 -3.39
N TRP A 8 13.32 25.58 -2.97
CA TRP A 8 13.97 25.35 -1.69
C TRP A 8 13.05 25.65 -0.48
N ASN A 9 12.23 26.70 -0.57
CA ASN A 9 11.24 26.99 0.47
C ASN A 9 10.14 25.93 0.55
N TYR A 10 9.70 25.34 -0.58
CA TYR A 10 8.73 24.25 -0.57
C TYR A 10 9.30 22.97 0.04
N VAL A 11 10.54 22.61 -0.29
CA VAL A 11 11.20 21.44 0.30
C VAL A 11 11.40 21.63 1.80
N LEU A 12 11.81 22.82 2.25
CA LEU A 12 11.97 23.11 3.68
C LEU A 12 10.64 23.10 4.46
N VAL A 13 9.53 23.52 3.84
CA VAL A 13 8.19 23.44 4.47
C VAL A 13 7.69 21.99 4.54
N VAL A 14 7.90 21.19 3.49
CA VAL A 14 7.48 19.78 3.49
C VAL A 14 8.32 18.96 4.48
N VAL A 15 9.63 19.18 4.55
CA VAL A 15 10.50 18.55 5.55
C VAL A 15 10.17 19.06 6.96
N GLY A 16 9.87 20.35 7.12
CA GLY A 16 9.49 20.93 8.42
C GLY A 16 8.16 20.40 8.97
N VAL A 17 7.16 20.16 8.11
CA VAL A 17 5.88 19.55 8.50
C VAL A 17 6.02 18.06 8.80
N MET A 18 6.88 17.35 8.05
CA MET A 18 7.22 15.94 8.34
C MET A 18 7.97 15.80 9.68
N LEU A 19 8.93 16.69 9.97
CA LEU A 19 9.66 16.66 11.24
C LEU A 19 8.75 17.01 12.45
N ALA A 20 7.78 17.91 12.28
CA ALA A 20 6.83 18.24 13.33
C ALA A 20 5.88 17.08 13.67
N LEU A 21 5.58 16.19 12.70
CA LEU A 21 4.82 14.96 12.95
C LEU A 21 5.65 13.89 13.67
N VAL A 22 6.95 13.82 13.40
CA VAL A 22 7.86 12.84 14.03
C VAL A 22 8.28 13.27 15.45
N VAL A 23 8.47 14.57 15.70
CA VAL A 23 8.94 15.10 17.00
C VAL A 23 7.79 15.37 17.99
N GLY A 24 6.54 15.44 17.52
CA GLY A 24 5.35 15.57 18.39
C GLY A 24 5.02 14.32 19.22
N LEU A 25 5.69 13.19 18.99
CA LEU A 25 5.54 11.91 19.69
C LEU A 25 6.54 11.78 20.86
N GLY A 26 6.69 12.85 21.65
CA GLY A 26 7.46 12.82 22.88
C GLY A 26 6.77 11.99 23.97
N CYS A 27 7.37 10.83 24.25
CA CYS A 27 7.39 10.04 25.50
C CYS A 27 6.28 10.29 26.53
N GLY A 28 5.48 9.25 26.75
CA GLY A 28 4.75 9.03 28.01
C GLY A 28 4.90 7.56 28.41
N ASP A 29 5.69 7.31 29.44
CA ASP A 29 5.82 6.00 30.10
C ASP A 29 4.44 5.51 30.58
N ALA A 30 4.06 4.28 30.22
CA ALA A 30 2.96 3.58 30.88
C ALA A 30 3.14 2.06 30.77
N GLU A 31 3.64 1.48 31.88
CA GLU A 31 3.34 0.18 32.46
C GLU A 31 2.82 -0.95 31.54
N GLN A 32 3.71 -1.92 31.36
CA GLN A 32 3.47 -3.26 30.85
C GLN A 32 2.53 -4.04 31.79
N SER A 33 1.28 -4.25 31.38
CA SER A 33 0.38 -5.21 32.01
C SER A 33 0.23 -6.42 31.08
N ASP A 34 0.87 -7.52 31.45
CA ASP A 34 0.64 -8.84 30.88
C ASP A 34 -0.86 -9.16 30.89
N ARG A 35 -1.42 -9.39 29.69
CA ARG A 35 -2.70 -10.08 29.51
C ARG A 35 -2.51 -11.17 28.47
N GLU A 36 -2.36 -12.38 29.00
CA GLU A 36 -2.47 -13.65 28.29
C GLU A 36 -3.87 -13.74 27.66
N ILE A 37 -3.96 -13.64 26.32
CA ILE A 37 -5.19 -13.91 25.58
C ILE A 37 -5.21 -15.40 25.24
N ILE A 38 -5.95 -16.18 26.03
CA ILE A 38 -6.29 -17.57 25.72
C ILE A 38 -7.42 -17.53 24.68
N ILE A 39 -7.12 -17.91 23.43
CA ILE A 39 -8.14 -18.11 22.39
C ILE A 39 -8.63 -19.55 22.49
N ASP A 40 -9.75 -19.74 23.18
CA ASP A 40 -10.48 -21.00 23.24
C ASP A 40 -11.12 -21.26 21.86
N SER A 41 -10.47 -22.09 21.06
CA SER A 41 -10.93 -22.46 19.72
C SER A 41 -11.91 -23.62 19.82
N ASN A 42 -13.18 -23.35 20.12
CA ASN A 42 -14.27 -24.31 19.90
C ASN A 42 -15.64 -23.61 19.86
N ALA A 43 -16.11 -23.34 18.64
CA ALA A 43 -17.49 -23.48 18.17
C ALA A 43 -17.75 -22.47 17.06
N VAL A 44 -17.92 -22.95 15.82
CA VAL A 44 -19.07 -22.66 14.95
C VAL A 44 -18.90 -23.56 13.71
N THR A 45 -19.78 -24.54 13.59
CA THR A 45 -20.04 -25.27 12.34
C THR A 45 -21.26 -24.68 11.64
N ASP A 46 -21.17 -24.69 10.31
CA ASP A 46 -22.22 -24.63 9.30
C ASP A 46 -22.86 -23.29 8.92
N SER A 47 -22.37 -22.74 7.80
CA SER A 47 -23.18 -22.66 6.58
C SER A 47 -22.28 -22.48 5.34
N ALA A 48 -22.50 -23.35 4.35
CA ALA A 48 -21.76 -23.41 3.10
C ALA A 48 -21.85 -22.10 2.28
N SER A 49 -20.74 -21.38 2.22
CA SER A 49 -20.31 -20.59 1.06
C SER A 49 -18.79 -20.79 0.97
N GLY A 50 -18.26 -21.00 -0.23
CA GLY A 50 -16.93 -21.58 -0.48
C GLY A 50 -15.78 -20.96 0.33
N ALA A 51 -15.56 -21.50 1.52
CA ALA A 51 -14.36 -21.26 2.29
C ALA A 51 -13.24 -22.01 1.56
N VAL A 52 -12.53 -21.30 0.69
CA VAL A 52 -11.24 -21.78 0.21
C VAL A 52 -10.38 -21.93 1.47
N ASP A 53 -10.17 -23.17 1.88
CA ASP A 53 -9.37 -23.51 3.06
C ASP A 53 -8.03 -22.76 2.98
N VAL A 54 -7.65 -22.09 4.08
CA VAL A 54 -6.40 -21.33 4.21
C VAL A 54 -5.21 -22.22 3.82
N THR A 55 -5.29 -23.52 4.10
CA THR A 55 -4.30 -24.53 3.70
C THR A 55 -4.18 -24.66 2.18
N THR A 56 -5.30 -24.57 1.45
CA THR A 56 -5.35 -24.62 -0.02
C THR A 56 -4.79 -23.33 -0.64
N VAL A 57 -5.09 -22.16 -0.05
CA VAL A 57 -4.53 -20.87 -0.52
C VAL A 57 -3.02 -20.82 -0.31
N ASN A 58 -2.55 -21.26 0.86
CA ASN A 58 -1.13 -21.25 1.21
C ASN A 58 -0.32 -22.23 0.34
N SER A 59 -0.86 -23.41 0.04
CA SER A 59 -0.21 -24.37 -0.87
C SER A 59 -0.16 -23.86 -2.32
N ALA A 60 -1.22 -23.20 -2.81
CA ALA A 60 -1.20 -22.56 -4.12
C ALA A 60 -0.23 -21.37 -4.20
N ARG A 61 -0.07 -20.59 -3.13
CA ARG A 61 0.96 -19.54 -3.03
C ARG A 61 2.35 -20.17 -3.09
N ALA A 62 2.62 -21.19 -2.27
CA ALA A 62 3.91 -21.88 -2.26
C ALA A 62 4.29 -22.46 -3.64
N ALA A 63 3.35 -23.14 -4.31
CA ALA A 63 3.59 -23.69 -5.65
C ALA A 63 3.95 -22.61 -6.69
N ARG A 64 3.34 -21.43 -6.61
CA ARG A 64 3.67 -20.29 -7.47
C ARG A 64 5.06 -19.73 -7.18
N VAL A 65 5.44 -19.63 -5.91
CA VAL A 65 6.79 -19.20 -5.53
C VAL A 65 7.84 -20.22 -5.99
N ASP A 66 7.57 -21.52 -5.87
CA ASP A 66 8.46 -22.56 -6.37
C ASP A 66 8.61 -22.52 -7.89
N GLU A 67 7.53 -22.22 -8.63
CA GLU A 67 7.59 -21.99 -10.08
C GLU A 67 8.46 -20.77 -10.42
N MET A 68 8.31 -19.68 -9.66
CA MET A 68 9.17 -18.50 -9.81
C MET A 68 10.63 -18.85 -9.60
N ARG A 69 10.96 -19.62 -8.54
CA ARG A 69 12.35 -20.07 -8.27
C ARG A 69 12.92 -20.92 -9.40
N ARG A 70 12.11 -21.76 -10.03
CA ARG A 70 12.53 -22.62 -11.15
C ARG A 70 12.73 -21.88 -12.47
N THR A 71 12.01 -20.79 -12.68
CA THR A 71 12.00 -20.04 -13.95
C THR A 71 12.77 -18.72 -13.90
N ALA A 72 13.18 -18.28 -12.71
CA ALA A 72 13.92 -17.05 -12.53
C ALA A 72 15.28 -17.11 -13.23
N PRO A 73 15.71 -15.98 -13.84
CA PRO A 73 17.06 -15.90 -14.39
C PRO A 73 18.10 -16.06 -13.27
N PRO A 74 19.25 -16.71 -13.56
CA PRO A 74 20.33 -16.78 -12.59
C PRO A 74 20.84 -15.38 -12.25
N GLY A 75 21.09 -15.12 -10.97
CA GLY A 75 21.61 -13.82 -10.49
C GLY A 75 20.54 -12.72 -10.39
N LEU A 76 19.27 -13.10 -10.14
CA LEU A 76 18.25 -12.16 -9.70
C LEU A 76 18.61 -11.69 -8.29
N GLU A 77 19.20 -10.50 -8.21
CA GLU A 77 19.62 -9.84 -6.96
C GLU A 77 18.84 -8.54 -6.78
N GLU A 78 18.08 -8.45 -5.71
CA GLU A 78 17.24 -7.33 -5.32
C GLU A 78 18.06 -6.03 -5.25
N CYS A 79 19.29 -6.06 -4.76
CA CYS A 79 20.11 -4.85 -4.69
C CYS A 79 20.54 -4.32 -6.06
N ARG A 80 20.69 -5.20 -7.06
CA ARG A 80 20.92 -4.79 -8.45
C ARG A 80 19.65 -4.23 -9.06
N ILE A 81 18.50 -4.86 -8.80
CA ILE A 81 17.18 -4.38 -9.24
C ILE A 81 16.90 -2.99 -8.67
N ALA A 82 17.18 -2.78 -7.39
CA ALA A 82 16.96 -1.51 -6.70
C ALA A 82 17.72 -0.32 -7.31
N ASN A 83 18.85 -0.57 -7.98
CA ASN A 83 19.59 0.47 -8.70
C ASN A 83 19.03 0.76 -10.11
N HIS A 84 18.15 -0.09 -10.64
CA HIS A 84 17.68 -0.05 -12.03
C HIS A 84 16.17 -0.34 -12.16
N VAL A 85 15.37 0.06 -11.18
CA VAL A 85 13.94 -0.29 -11.06
C VAL A 85 13.14 0.01 -12.33
N THR A 86 13.36 1.17 -12.97
CA THR A 86 12.66 1.55 -14.21
C THR A 86 12.86 0.55 -15.35
N ILE A 87 14.05 -0.05 -15.46
CA ILE A 87 14.36 -1.04 -16.51
C ILE A 87 13.95 -2.44 -16.04
N ALA A 88 13.88 -2.66 -14.73
CA ALA A 88 13.57 -3.95 -14.12
C ALA A 88 12.07 -4.17 -13.84
N LEU A 89 11.16 -3.29 -14.29
CA LEU A 89 9.72 -3.43 -14.04
C LEU A 89 9.16 -4.80 -14.40
N ASP A 90 9.51 -5.32 -15.58
CA ASP A 90 9.04 -6.64 -16.02
C ASP A 90 9.59 -7.77 -15.15
N THR A 91 10.79 -7.60 -14.61
CA THR A 91 11.40 -8.56 -13.67
C THR A 91 10.65 -8.55 -12.35
N ILE A 92 10.35 -7.37 -11.81
CA ILE A 92 9.60 -7.20 -10.56
C ILE A 92 8.19 -7.80 -10.70
N MET A 93 7.50 -7.51 -11.81
CA MET A 93 6.15 -8.03 -12.05
C MET A 93 6.11 -9.55 -12.22
N ARG A 94 7.17 -10.16 -12.79
CA ARG A 94 7.23 -11.59 -13.08
C ARG A 94 7.70 -12.44 -11.90
N TRP A 95 8.59 -11.92 -11.07
CA TRP A 95 9.13 -12.63 -9.90
C TRP A 95 9.00 -11.83 -8.59
N PRO A 96 7.82 -11.29 -8.27
CA PRO A 96 7.65 -10.38 -7.13
C PRO A 96 8.05 -11.02 -5.80
N ALA A 97 7.68 -12.29 -5.60
CA ALA A 97 8.01 -13.02 -4.38
C ALA A 97 9.52 -13.14 -4.14
N LEU A 98 10.32 -13.30 -5.20
CA LEU A 98 11.77 -13.41 -5.07
C LEU A 98 12.42 -12.04 -4.85
N VAL A 99 11.83 -11.00 -5.42
CA VAL A 99 12.32 -9.62 -5.25
C VAL A 99 12.13 -9.13 -3.81
N ILE A 100 11.02 -9.48 -3.17
CA ILE A 100 10.68 -9.01 -1.81
C ILE A 100 11.20 -9.94 -0.69
N ASP A 101 11.76 -11.10 -1.03
CA ASP A 101 12.38 -12.07 -0.10
C ASP A 101 13.90 -11.82 0.06
N GLY A 102 14.40 -10.68 -0.43
CA GLY A 102 15.81 -10.29 -0.41
C GLY A 102 16.19 -9.35 0.75
N ASP A 103 17.33 -8.68 0.64
CA ASP A 103 17.78 -7.69 1.63
C ASP A 103 16.78 -6.54 1.83
N ASP A 104 16.37 -6.33 3.09
CA ASP A 104 15.31 -5.38 3.47
C ASP A 104 15.57 -3.96 2.94
N GLN A 105 16.81 -3.46 2.99
CA GLN A 105 17.14 -2.12 2.53
C GLN A 105 16.97 -1.99 1.01
N CYS A 106 17.34 -3.04 0.29
CA CYS A 106 17.16 -3.10 -1.15
C CYS A 106 15.68 -3.25 -1.53
N VAL A 107 14.90 -4.05 -0.79
CA VAL A 107 13.45 -4.19 -0.99
C VAL A 107 12.74 -2.85 -0.79
N LEU A 108 12.96 -2.16 0.34
CA LEU A 108 12.34 -0.87 0.61
C LEU A 108 12.71 0.17 -0.46
N ARG A 109 13.98 0.19 -0.89
CA ARG A 109 14.43 1.07 -1.98
C ARG A 109 13.73 0.75 -3.32
N ILE A 110 13.43 -0.52 -3.61
CA ILE A 110 12.64 -0.89 -4.79
C ILE A 110 11.23 -0.29 -4.67
N LEU A 111 10.56 -0.50 -3.54
CA LEU A 111 9.19 -0.02 -3.33
C LEU A 111 9.11 1.52 -3.43
N ASP A 112 10.03 2.23 -2.79
CA ASP A 112 10.14 3.69 -2.89
C ASP A 112 10.40 4.16 -4.32
N SER A 113 11.27 3.47 -5.04
CA SER A 113 11.57 3.79 -6.44
C SER A 113 10.38 3.54 -7.36
N LEU A 114 9.55 2.53 -7.07
CA LEU A 114 8.31 2.30 -7.81
C LEU A 114 7.32 3.44 -7.56
N ALA A 115 7.16 3.85 -6.30
CA ALA A 115 6.30 4.97 -5.94
C ALA A 115 6.76 6.29 -6.59
N ALA A 116 8.06 6.58 -6.52
CA ALA A 116 8.67 7.75 -7.15
C ALA A 116 8.52 7.72 -8.68
N GLY A 117 8.73 6.54 -9.29
CA GLY A 117 8.57 6.33 -10.73
C GLY A 117 7.15 6.61 -11.21
N PHE A 118 6.13 6.15 -10.48
CA PHE A 118 4.73 6.47 -10.76
C PHE A 118 4.47 7.97 -10.62
N ASN A 119 4.90 8.61 -9.53
CA ASN A 119 4.68 10.03 -9.31
C ASN A 119 5.33 10.91 -10.39
N ALA A 120 6.51 10.51 -10.89
CA ALA A 120 7.24 11.25 -11.92
C ALA A 120 6.64 11.09 -13.33
N SER A 121 6.20 9.88 -13.69
CA SER A 121 5.82 9.54 -15.06
C SER A 121 4.31 9.37 -15.28
N GLY A 122 3.57 8.97 -14.25
CA GLY A 122 2.20 8.49 -14.36
C GLY A 122 2.04 7.12 -15.04
N ASP A 123 3.14 6.40 -15.29
CA ASP A 123 3.09 5.08 -15.94
C ASP A 123 2.51 4.04 -14.97
N GLY A 124 1.36 3.46 -15.34
CA GLY A 124 0.65 2.46 -14.54
C GLY A 124 1.44 1.18 -14.28
N ARG A 125 2.50 0.89 -15.06
CA ARG A 125 3.37 -0.27 -14.82
C ARG A 125 4.07 -0.23 -13.46
N TYR A 126 4.33 0.96 -12.92
CA TYR A 126 4.86 1.09 -11.57
C TYR A 126 3.87 0.64 -10.50
N LEU A 127 2.58 0.99 -10.67
CA LEU A 127 1.52 0.50 -9.78
C LEU A 127 1.31 -1.00 -9.95
N GLN A 128 1.41 -1.51 -11.19
CA GLN A 128 1.35 -2.94 -11.47
C GLN A 128 2.47 -3.71 -10.78
N ALA A 129 3.70 -3.20 -10.81
CA ALA A 129 4.82 -3.79 -10.09
C ALA A 129 4.60 -3.79 -8.56
N LEU A 130 4.10 -2.68 -8.00
CA LEU A 130 3.75 -2.61 -6.57
C LEU A 130 2.63 -3.60 -6.20
N ASP A 131 1.60 -3.72 -7.03
CA ASP A 131 0.47 -4.65 -6.82
C ASP A 131 0.92 -6.12 -6.89
N SER A 132 1.83 -6.43 -7.82
CA SER A 132 2.51 -7.73 -7.88
C SER A 132 3.29 -8.02 -6.60
N CYS A 133 4.05 -7.06 -6.06
CA CYS A 133 4.74 -7.22 -4.77
C CYS A 133 3.75 -7.43 -3.62
N GLN A 134 2.67 -6.64 -3.56
CA GLN A 134 1.66 -6.73 -2.52
C GLN A 134 0.98 -8.11 -2.45
N SER A 135 0.83 -8.77 -3.60
CA SER A 135 0.25 -10.12 -3.67
C SER A 135 1.07 -11.19 -2.94
N TYR A 136 2.35 -10.90 -2.66
CA TYR A 136 3.26 -11.81 -1.97
C TYR A 136 3.85 -11.22 -0.69
N SER A 137 3.56 -9.96 -0.36
CA SER A 137 4.10 -9.31 0.83
C SER A 137 3.41 -9.78 2.11
N ASP A 138 4.17 -9.85 3.19
CA ASP A 138 3.71 -9.97 4.56
C ASP A 138 4.56 -9.07 5.48
N GLY A 139 4.15 -8.96 6.74
CA GLY A 139 4.85 -8.17 7.76
C GLY A 139 5.21 -6.76 7.29
N TYR A 140 6.47 -6.39 7.49
CA TYR A 140 6.96 -5.02 7.24
C TYR A 140 6.80 -4.58 5.78
N VAL A 141 6.87 -5.50 4.81
CA VAL A 141 6.75 -5.17 3.38
C VAL A 141 5.30 -4.77 3.06
N ALA A 142 4.33 -5.49 3.62
CA ALA A 142 2.92 -5.18 3.45
C ALA A 142 2.57 -3.82 4.09
N ASP A 143 3.15 -3.52 5.25
CA ASP A 143 2.99 -2.23 5.93
C ASP A 143 3.57 -1.09 5.09
N ALA A 144 4.79 -1.25 4.57
CA ALA A 144 5.44 -0.28 3.68
C ALA A 144 4.62 -0.01 2.42
N ILE A 145 4.08 -1.05 1.78
CA ILE A 145 3.21 -0.88 0.61
C ILE A 145 1.91 -0.16 0.99
N GLY A 146 1.34 -0.43 2.16
CA GLY A 146 0.17 0.30 2.68
C GLY A 146 0.42 1.80 2.82
N GLU A 147 1.57 2.19 3.38
CA GLU A 147 1.99 3.60 3.50
C GLU A 147 2.23 4.24 2.12
N ILE A 148 2.87 3.51 1.21
CA ILE A 148 3.08 3.93 -0.18
C ILE A 148 1.73 4.14 -0.87
N ALA A 149 0.78 3.21 -0.75
CA ALA A 149 -0.54 3.31 -1.36
C ALA A 149 -1.28 4.58 -0.88
N GLY A 150 -1.25 4.87 0.43
CA GLY A 150 -1.82 6.10 0.98
C GLY A 150 -1.15 7.37 0.44
N THR A 151 0.17 7.33 0.29
CA THR A 151 0.97 8.45 -0.27
C THR A 151 0.65 8.67 -1.75
N LEU A 152 0.63 7.59 -2.55
CA LEU A 152 0.33 7.65 -3.99
C LEU A 152 -1.10 8.12 -4.25
N PHE A 153 -2.05 7.63 -3.45
CA PHE A 153 -3.42 8.12 -3.48
C PHE A 153 -3.49 9.62 -3.19
N THR A 154 -2.79 10.10 -2.17
CA THR A 154 -2.77 11.53 -1.83
C THR A 154 -2.14 12.39 -2.93
N ALA A 155 -1.06 11.91 -3.57
CA ALA A 155 -0.33 12.67 -4.58
C ALA A 155 -1.04 12.70 -5.94
N ASN A 156 -1.68 11.59 -6.34
CA ASN A 156 -2.25 11.40 -7.68
C ASN A 156 -3.58 10.61 -7.64
N PRO A 157 -4.61 11.10 -6.92
CA PRO A 157 -5.79 10.30 -6.58
C PRO A 157 -6.56 9.81 -7.81
N VAL A 158 -6.72 10.65 -8.84
CA VAL A 158 -7.45 10.29 -10.06
C VAL A 158 -6.77 9.12 -10.79
N ARG A 159 -5.45 9.19 -10.99
CA ARG A 159 -4.71 8.12 -11.68
C ARG A 159 -4.68 6.84 -10.85
N PHE A 160 -4.52 6.97 -9.54
CA PHE A 160 -4.51 5.84 -8.62
C PHE A 160 -5.85 5.11 -8.63
N VAL A 161 -6.97 5.83 -8.48
CA VAL A 161 -8.32 5.24 -8.50
C VAL A 161 -8.63 4.57 -9.83
N ARG A 162 -8.25 5.21 -10.96
CA ARG A 162 -8.40 4.59 -12.28
C ARG A 162 -7.61 3.30 -12.41
N TYR A 163 -6.37 3.28 -11.90
CA TYR A 163 -5.59 2.06 -11.87
C TYR A 163 -6.31 0.95 -11.10
N LEU A 164 -6.74 1.22 -9.85
CA LEU A 164 -7.46 0.24 -9.04
C LEU A 164 -8.72 -0.28 -9.75
N HIS A 165 -9.49 0.60 -10.39
CA HIS A 165 -10.66 0.23 -11.18
C HIS A 165 -10.33 -0.74 -12.34
N THR A 166 -9.18 -0.55 -13.00
CA THR A 166 -8.75 -1.42 -14.12
C THR A 166 -8.20 -2.79 -13.67
N GLN A 167 -7.83 -2.94 -12.40
CA GLN A 167 -7.32 -4.20 -11.83
C GLN A 167 -8.41 -5.06 -11.16
N GLN A 168 -9.69 -4.71 -11.36
CA GLN A 168 -10.79 -5.52 -10.83
C GLN A 168 -10.73 -6.98 -11.33
N PRO A 169 -11.14 -7.96 -10.51
CA PRO A 169 -11.80 -7.81 -9.21
C PRO A 169 -10.85 -7.74 -8.00
N ALA A 170 -9.53 -7.83 -8.17
CA ALA A 170 -8.60 -8.01 -7.06
C ALA A 170 -7.32 -7.20 -7.26
N SER A 171 -7.28 -6.00 -6.66
CA SER A 171 -6.04 -5.23 -6.49
C SER A 171 -5.50 -5.42 -5.08
N GLY A 172 -4.25 -5.86 -4.98
CA GLY A 172 -3.51 -5.88 -3.72
C GLY A 172 -3.38 -4.47 -3.14
N LEU A 173 -3.15 -3.47 -3.98
CA LEU A 173 -3.04 -2.06 -3.60
C LEU A 173 -4.36 -1.47 -3.06
N GLU A 174 -5.52 -1.92 -3.54
CA GLU A 174 -6.80 -1.58 -2.92
C GLU A 174 -6.83 -2.08 -1.47
N SER A 175 -6.48 -3.36 -1.26
CA SER A 175 -6.45 -3.97 0.07
C SER A 175 -5.43 -3.28 0.98
N ALA A 176 -4.26 -2.92 0.46
CA ALA A 176 -3.23 -2.19 1.19
C ALA A 176 -3.69 -0.78 1.58
N LEU A 177 -4.35 -0.06 0.68
CA LEU A 177 -4.90 1.27 0.94
C LEU A 177 -6.00 1.23 2.02
N VAL A 178 -6.95 0.30 1.88
CA VAL A 178 -8.04 0.10 2.84
C VAL A 178 -7.49 -0.33 4.20
N GLY A 179 -6.51 -1.23 4.22
CA GLY A 179 -5.81 -1.66 5.42
C GLY A 179 -5.12 -0.49 6.12
N ASN A 180 -4.35 0.31 5.39
CA ASN A 180 -3.67 1.50 5.92
C ASN A 180 -4.65 2.50 6.55
N TRP A 181 -5.75 2.82 5.86
CA TRP A 181 -6.77 3.71 6.42
C TRP A 181 -7.45 3.14 7.66
N THR A 182 -7.84 1.87 7.60
CA THR A 182 -8.54 1.20 8.71
C THR A 182 -7.66 1.15 9.96
N PHE A 183 -6.38 0.81 9.80
CA PHE A 183 -5.39 0.82 10.86
C PHE A 183 -5.25 2.21 11.49
N ARG A 184 -5.04 3.25 10.66
CA ARG A 184 -4.91 4.64 11.14
C ARG A 184 -6.15 5.15 11.89
N PHE A 185 -7.35 4.73 11.51
CA PHE A 185 -8.56 5.07 12.25
C PHE A 185 -8.69 4.27 13.55
N GLY A 186 -8.21 3.04 13.59
CA GLY A 186 -8.21 2.19 14.78
C GLY A 186 -7.29 2.72 15.89
N GLU A 187 -6.13 3.24 15.52
CA GLU A 187 -5.15 3.78 16.48
C GLU A 187 -5.43 5.23 16.91
N SER A 188 -6.25 5.96 16.14
CA SER A 188 -6.47 7.37 16.42
C SER A 188 -7.50 7.58 17.56
N PRO A 189 -7.15 8.31 18.63
CA PRO A 189 -8.09 8.63 19.70
C PRO A 189 -9.27 9.51 19.22
N ASP A 190 -9.12 10.18 18.08
CA ASP A 190 -10.17 10.98 17.42
C ASP A 190 -10.38 10.52 15.97
N SER A 191 -10.74 9.25 15.84
CA SER A 191 -10.97 8.60 14.54
C SER A 191 -12.01 9.33 13.68
N THR A 192 -13.06 9.89 14.29
CA THR A 192 -14.09 10.67 13.59
C THR A 192 -13.48 11.87 12.87
N LYS A 193 -12.68 12.68 13.58
CA LYS A 193 -12.02 13.83 12.97
C LYS A 193 -11.02 13.44 11.89
N LEU A 194 -10.30 12.33 12.06
CA LEU A 194 -9.38 11.83 11.04
C LEU A 194 -10.13 11.38 9.77
N LYS A 195 -11.25 10.67 9.90
CA LYS A 195 -12.12 10.29 8.79
C LYS A 195 -12.68 11.50 8.06
N THR A 196 -13.18 12.50 8.80
CA THR A 196 -13.70 13.74 8.21
C THR A 196 -12.63 14.47 7.39
N ARG A 197 -11.41 14.63 7.94
CA ARG A 197 -10.30 15.26 7.22
C ARG A 197 -9.92 14.52 5.95
N LEU A 198 -9.88 13.18 6.01
CA LEU A 198 -9.58 12.38 4.82
C LEU A 198 -10.68 12.55 3.76
N LEU A 199 -11.95 12.51 4.13
CA LEU A 199 -13.06 12.72 3.20
C LEU A 199 -13.04 14.12 2.57
N GLU A 200 -12.71 15.15 3.35
CA GLU A 200 -12.54 16.51 2.84
C GLU A 200 -11.39 16.60 1.84
N GLN A 201 -10.25 15.97 2.16
CA GLN A 201 -9.11 15.89 1.26
C GLN A 201 -9.48 15.15 -0.04
N ILE A 202 -10.18 14.02 0.05
CA ILE A 202 -10.66 13.27 -1.11
C ILE A 202 -11.55 14.15 -1.99
N ARG A 203 -12.53 14.85 -1.40
CA ARG A 203 -13.43 15.75 -2.16
C ARG A 203 -12.67 16.88 -2.84
N LYS A 204 -11.63 17.40 -2.20
CA LYS A 204 -10.80 18.49 -2.72
C LYS A 204 -9.91 18.03 -3.88
N GLU A 205 -9.24 16.89 -3.72
CA GLU A 205 -8.24 16.41 -4.68
C GLU A 205 -8.85 15.52 -5.79
N LEU A 206 -10.10 15.07 -5.62
CA LEU A 206 -10.83 14.24 -6.58
C LEU A 206 -12.21 14.85 -6.90
N PRO A 207 -12.27 15.92 -7.72
CA PRO A 207 -13.51 16.61 -8.07
C PRO A 207 -14.56 15.69 -8.70
N SER A 208 -15.83 16.06 -8.63
CA SER A 208 -16.98 15.29 -9.15
C SER A 208 -16.85 14.86 -10.62
N ASP A 209 -16.10 15.62 -11.41
CA ASP A 209 -16.04 15.45 -12.86
C ASP A 209 -14.74 14.75 -13.30
N SER A 210 -13.88 14.37 -12.34
CA SER A 210 -12.57 13.78 -12.60
C SER A 210 -12.59 12.27 -12.87
N LEU A 211 -13.68 11.58 -12.49
CA LEU A 211 -13.90 10.15 -12.68
C LEU A 211 -15.16 9.91 -13.50
N THR A 212 -15.21 8.80 -14.24
CA THR A 212 -16.46 8.30 -14.83
C THR A 212 -17.45 7.86 -13.74
N ALA A 213 -18.72 7.67 -14.11
CA ALA A 213 -19.73 7.19 -13.17
C ALA A 213 -19.35 5.83 -12.56
N ASP A 214 -18.81 4.92 -13.39
CA ASP A 214 -18.40 3.58 -12.95
C ASP A 214 -17.16 3.63 -12.04
N GLU A 215 -16.15 4.43 -12.40
CA GLU A 215 -14.96 4.66 -11.58
C GLU A 215 -15.32 5.25 -10.21
N ARG A 216 -16.29 6.17 -10.19
CA ARG A 216 -16.81 6.78 -8.95
C ARG A 216 -17.57 5.76 -8.10
N ALA A 217 -18.49 5.01 -8.68
CA ALA A 217 -19.26 4.00 -7.97
C ALA A 217 -18.35 2.93 -7.35
N TYR A 218 -17.33 2.50 -8.10
CA TYR A 218 -16.27 1.65 -7.58
C TYR A 218 -15.53 2.29 -6.40
N PHE A 219 -15.06 3.52 -6.54
CA PHE A 219 -14.30 4.17 -5.47
C PHE A 219 -15.15 4.41 -4.21
N GLU A 220 -16.43 4.73 -4.35
CA GLU A 220 -17.35 4.80 -3.21
C GLU A 220 -17.48 3.45 -2.47
N ASN A 221 -17.41 2.33 -3.19
CA ASN A 221 -17.34 1.01 -2.53
C ASN A 221 -16.03 0.84 -1.75
N VAL A 222 -14.89 1.27 -2.30
CA VAL A 222 -13.59 1.25 -1.59
C VAL A 222 -13.67 2.09 -0.30
N LEU A 223 -14.28 3.28 -0.36
CA LEU A 223 -14.48 4.13 0.82
C LEU A 223 -15.40 3.48 1.87
N ARG A 224 -16.45 2.78 1.44
CA ARG A 224 -17.30 1.99 2.35
C ARG A 224 -16.54 0.83 2.99
N SER A 225 -15.70 0.11 2.24
CA SER A 225 -14.83 -0.95 2.78
C SER A 225 -13.89 -0.43 3.87
N ALA A 226 -13.37 0.79 3.71
CA ALA A 226 -12.55 1.47 4.72
C ALA A 226 -13.35 2.10 5.88
N ARG A 227 -14.68 1.89 5.94
CA ARG A 227 -15.59 2.48 6.94
C ARG A 227 -15.52 4.01 6.99
N LEU A 228 -15.26 4.63 5.84
CA LEU A 228 -15.28 6.09 5.67
C LEU A 228 -16.68 6.60 5.36
N MET A 229 -17.52 5.78 4.74
CA MET A 229 -18.92 6.09 4.43
C MET A 229 -19.84 5.04 5.06
N GLN A 230 -21.02 5.48 5.51
CA GLN A 230 -22.11 4.64 6.01
C GLN A 230 -23.18 4.49 4.92
#